data_AF-A0A0C6F4G4-F1
#
_entry.id   AF-A0A0C6F4G4-F1
#
_cell.length_a   1.000
_cell.length_b   1.000
_cell.length_c   1.000
_cell.angle_alpha   90.00
_cell.angle_beta   90.00
_cell.angle_gamma   90.00
#
_symmetry.space_group_name_H-M   'P 1'
#
loop_
_entity.id
_entity.type
_entity.pdbx_description
1 polymer ?
#
loop_
_entity_poly.entity_id
_entity_poly.type
_entity_poly.pdbx_seq_one_letter_code
_entity_poly.pdbx_strand_id
1 'polypeptide(L)' 'MVARIRDGVRAAGSQVAYARQHGVSEADLSNALRGHRPPTLPLMKSVGARRAIVLEEAARA' A
#
# COMPACT_ATOMS: atom_id res chain seq x y z
N MET A 1 -2.87 1.09 -6.28
CA MET A 1 -2.12 0.90 -5.01
C MET A 1 -0.70 1.44 -5.12
N VAL A 2 0.14 0.85 -5.98
CA VAL A 2 1.56 1.24 -6.14
C VAL A 2 1.75 2.73 -6.47
N ALA A 3 0.88 3.34 -7.29
CA ALA A 3 0.94 4.77 -7.58
C ALA A 3 0.86 5.64 -6.31
N ARG A 4 -0.11 5.37 -5.42
CA ARG A 4 -0.24 6.09 -4.13
C ARG A 4 0.99 5.90 -3.24
N ILE A 5 1.60 4.72 -3.27
CA ILE A 5 2.84 4.45 -2.53
C ILE A 5 4.00 5.27 -3.13
N ARG A 6 4.09 5.37 -4.47
CA ARG A 6 5.11 6.22 -5.13
C ARG A 6 4.94 7.69 -4.77
N ASP A 7 3.71 8.18 -4.71
CA ASP A 7 3.43 9.57 -4.33
C ASP A 7 3.79 9.84 -2.86
N GLY A 8 3.49 8.90 -1.97
CA GLY A 8 3.94 8.93 -0.59
C GLY A 8 5.47 8.96 -0.46
N VAL A 9 6.18 8.13 -1.23
CA VAL A 9 7.65 8.12 -1.26
C VAL A 9 8.22 9.43 -1.77
N ARG A 10 7.60 10.05 -2.79
CA ARG A 10 8.01 11.38 -3.28
C ARG A 10 7.81 12.45 -2.22
N ALA A 11 6.68 12.44 -1.52
CA ALA A 11 6.40 13.38 -0.44
C ALA A 11 7.38 13.22 0.74
N ALA A 12 7.80 11.99 1.06
CA ALA A 12 8.81 11.72 2.09
C ALA A 12 10.25 12.00 1.62
N GLY A 13 10.48 12.21 0.33
CA GLY A 13 11.79 12.48 -0.27
C GLY A 13 12.68 11.25 -0.53
N SER A 14 12.40 10.10 0.10
CA SER A 14 13.10 8.84 -0.17
C SER A 14 12.31 7.61 0.28
N GLN A 15 12.67 6.43 -0.23
CA GLN A 15 12.10 5.16 0.22
C GLN A 15 12.42 4.88 1.70
N VAL A 16 13.65 5.18 2.14
CA VAL A 16 14.08 5.04 3.55
C VAL A 16 13.24 5.93 4.47
N ALA A 17 13.06 7.21 4.11
CA ALA A 17 12.27 8.14 4.90
C ALA A 17 10.81 7.70 5.01
N TYR A 18 10.20 7.28 3.89
CA TYR A 18 8.86 6.74 3.87
C TYR A 18 8.72 5.48 4.74
N ALA A 19 9.68 4.56 4.62
CA ALA A 19 9.70 3.32 5.38
C ALA A 19 9.74 3.57 6.89
N ARG A 20 10.58 4.51 7.32
CA ARG A 20 10.69 4.95 8.73
C ARG A 20 9.42 5.66 9.21
N GLN A 21 8.88 6.57 8.41
CA GLN A 21 7.68 7.34 8.75
C GLN A 21 6.46 6.44 8.97
N HIS A 22 6.31 5.39 8.16
CA HIS A 22 5.16 4.49 8.21
C HIS A 22 5.41 3.16 8.91
N GLY A 23 6.62 2.92 9.42
CA GLY A 23 6.99 1.67 10.09
C GLY A 23 6.89 0.44 9.17
N VAL A 24 7.27 0.57 7.90
CA VAL A 24 7.22 -0.52 6.91
C VAL A 24 8.63 -0.99 6.51
N SER A 25 8.73 -2.23 6.06
CA SER A 25 9.98 -2.79 5.53
C SER A 25 10.38 -2.09 4.23
N GLU A 26 11.62 -1.60 4.16
CA GLU A 26 12.18 -1.02 2.95
C GLU A 26 12.35 -2.06 1.83
N ALA A 27 12.69 -3.31 2.18
CA ALA A 27 12.79 -4.40 1.22
C ALA A 27 11.42 -4.73 0.60
N ASP A 28 10.36 -4.75 1.41
CA ASP A 28 9.00 -4.98 0.88
C ASP A 28 8.54 -3.80 0.02
N LEU A 29 8.85 -2.57 0.45
CA LEU A 29 8.57 -1.35 -0.31
C LEU A 29 9.24 -1.39 -1.69
N SER A 30 10.55 -1.67 -1.73
CA SER A 30 11.33 -1.75 -2.96
C SER A 30 10.81 -2.84 -3.91
N ASN A 31 10.53 -4.04 -3.38
CA ASN A 31 9.94 -5.13 -4.16
C ASN A 31 8.57 -4.75 -4.74
N ALA A 32 7.73 -4.06 -3.96
CA ALA A 32 6.42 -3.58 -4.41
C ALA A 32 6.53 -2.49 -5.48
N LEU A 33 7.45 -1.55 -5.31
CA LEU A 33 7.65 -0.45 -6.26
C LEU A 33 8.23 -0.90 -7.60
N ARG A 34 9.06 -1.95 -7.59
CA ARG A 34 9.64 -2.60 -8.77
C ARG A 34 8.70 -3.62 -9.42
N GLY A 35 7.59 -3.96 -8.77
CA GLY A 35 6.64 -4.95 -9.27
C GLY A 35 7.10 -6.41 -9.12
N HIS A 36 8.16 -6.68 -8.36
CA HIS A 36 8.59 -8.05 -8.06
C HIS A 36 7.62 -8.78 -7.13
N ARG A 37 6.95 -8.04 -6.24
CA ARG A 37 5.94 -8.57 -5.32
C ARG A 37 4.76 -7.60 -5.19
N PRO A 38 3.55 -8.08 -4.88
CA PRO A 38 2.45 -7.19 -4.55
C PRO A 38 2.71 -6.46 -3.21
N PRO A 39 2.12 -5.27 -3.00
CA PRO A 39 2.22 -4.57 -1.72
C PRO A 39 1.67 -5.40 -0.56
N THR A 40 2.43 -5.48 0.52
CA THR A 40 1.99 -6.14 1.77
C THR A 40 0.88 -5.35 2.46
N LEU A 41 0.16 -5.97 3.40
CA LEU A 41 -0.87 -5.30 4.19
C LEU A 41 -0.38 -4.01 4.89
N PRO A 42 0.80 -4.00 5.55
CA PRO A 42 1.37 -2.77 6.10
C PRO A 42 1.57 -1.67 5.03
N LEU A 43 2.08 -2.03 3.85
CA LEU A 43 2.25 -1.07 2.74
C LEU A 43 0.91 -0.54 2.24
N MET A 44 -0.11 -1.38 2.13
CA MET A 44 -1.45 -0.93 1.76
C MET A 44 -2.03 0.04 2.80
N LYS A 45 -1.88 -0.27 4.09
CA LYS A 45 -2.31 0.62 5.19
C LYS A 45 -1.56 1.95 5.21
N SER A 46 -0.29 1.98 4.80
CA SER A 46 0.51 3.22 4.76
C SER A 46 -0.08 4.30 3.85
N VAL A 47 -0.85 3.90 2.83
CA VAL A 47 -1.58 4.81 1.92
C VAL A 47 -3.07 4.90 2.25
N GLY A 48 -3.46 4.57 3.48
CA GLY A 48 -4.84 4.66 3.96
C GLY A 48 -5.77 3.59 3.40
N ALA A 49 -5.26 2.54 2.75
CA ALA A 49 -6.12 1.47 2.24
C ALA A 49 -6.74 0.68 3.38
N ARG A 50 -8.03 0.35 3.22
CA ARG A 50 -8.80 -0.46 4.15
C ARG A 50 -9.36 -1.67 3.40
N ARG A 51 -9.45 -2.81 4.08
CA ARG A 51 -10.20 -3.97 3.59
C ARG A 51 -11.64 -3.83 4.08
N ALA A 52 -12.60 -4.10 3.20
CA ALA A 52 -14.01 -4.21 3.53
C ALA A 52 -14.54 -5.52 2.94
N ILE A 53 -15.48 -6.14 3.65
CA ILE A 53 -16.30 -7.24 3.14
C ILE A 53 -17.62 -6.59 2.71
N VAL A 54 -18.01 -6.79 1.45
CA VAL A 54 -19.29 -6.31 0.93
C VAL A 54 -20.18 -7.54 0.77
N LEU A 55 -21.36 -7.49 1.41
CA LEU A 55 -22.41 -8.48 1.25
C LEU A 55 -23.51 -7.83 0.40
N GLU A 56 -23.76 -8.39 -0.77
CA GLU A 56 -24.86 -7.96 -1.63
C GLU A 56 -25.97 -9.01 -1.54
N GLU A 57 -27.18 -8.59 -1.17
CA GLU A 57 -28.35 -9.45 -1.31
C GLU A 57 -28.69 -9.55 -2.80
N ALA A 58 -28.71 -10.77 -3.34
CA ALA A 58 -29.28 -11.00 -4.65
C ALA A 58 -30.77 -10.65 -4.58
N ALA A 59 -31.17 -9.57 -5.26
CA ALA A 59 -32.57 -9.24 -5.44
C ALA A 59 -33.30 -10.48 -5.99
N ARG A 60 -34.24 -11.04 -5.22
CA ARG A 60 -35.18 -12.01 -5.77
C ARG A 60 -36.09 -11.26 -6.74
N ALA A 61 -36.02 -11.64 -8.00
CA ALA A 61 -36.97 -11.26 -9.04
C ALA A 61 -38.36 -11.84 -8.73
#